data_AF-A0A5C4YE76-F1
#
_entry.id   AF-A0A5C4YE76-F1
#
_cell.length_a   1.000
_cell.length_b   1.000
_cell.length_c   1.000
_cell.angle_alpha   90.00
_cell.angle_beta   90.00
_cell.angle_gamma   90.00
#
_symmetry.space_group_name_H-M   'P 1'
#
loop_
_entity.id
_entity.type
_entity.pdbx_description
1 polymer ?
#
loop_
_entity_poly.entity_id
_entity_poly.type
_entity_poly.pdbx_seq_one_letter_code
_entity_poly.pdbx_strand_id
1 'polypeptide(L)'
;MKDDKTLLPQKSQFGDKFWLIRDDLAVCENGRIFDYDNLGKLVETQYECILDNVSKASCKKILANIIDLKNIIIDGYFIDLIEHTIDGNKFEFSSDMNLIKYKGYVANLNTLEIAGLPQEMEKVGDELILPDFPQRLDENLIREFQALIKLAFRKDCNKIKL
;
A
#
# COMPACT_ATOMS: atom_id res chain seq x y z
N MET A 1 18.66 -28.18 3.96
CA MET A 1 19.13 -26.78 3.84
C MET A 1 19.11 -26.18 5.23
N LYS A 2 20.22 -25.61 5.69
CA LYS A 2 20.21 -24.82 6.93
C LYS A 2 19.30 -23.62 6.64
N ASP A 3 18.28 -23.37 7.47
CA ASP A 3 17.45 -22.18 7.31
C ASP A 3 18.38 -20.95 7.36
N ASP A 4 18.36 -20.13 6.32
CA ASP A 4 19.22 -18.95 6.19
C ASP A 4 18.67 -17.75 6.98
N LYS A 5 17.54 -17.95 7.65
CA LYS A 5 16.89 -17.02 8.57
C LYS A 5 16.75 -17.64 9.95
N THR A 6 16.80 -16.81 10.99
CA THR A 6 16.69 -17.27 12.38
C THR A 6 15.30 -16.91 12.93
N LEU A 7 14.55 -17.91 13.41
CA LEU A 7 13.26 -17.65 14.06
C LEU A 7 13.48 -16.89 15.37
N LEU A 8 12.80 -15.78 15.53
CA LEU A 8 12.85 -14.95 16.71
C LEU A 8 11.81 -15.41 17.76
N PRO A 9 12.09 -15.27 19.06
CA PRO A 9 11.17 -15.67 20.12
C PRO A 9 9.93 -14.76 20.22
N GLN A 10 10.00 -13.53 19.70
CA GLN A 10 8.88 -12.58 19.69
C GLN A 10 7.77 -13.02 18.72
N LYS A 11 6.53 -12.61 19.03
CA LYS A 11 5.36 -12.78 18.16
C LYS A 11 4.55 -11.49 18.10
N SER A 12 3.78 -11.32 17.02
CA SER A 12 2.88 -10.18 16.89
C SER A 12 1.71 -10.35 17.87
N GLN A 13 0.92 -9.28 18.05
CA GLN A 13 -0.34 -9.35 18.80
C GLN A 13 -1.34 -10.36 18.21
N PHE A 14 -1.18 -10.72 16.94
CA PHE A 14 -2.00 -11.71 16.24
C PHE A 14 -1.35 -13.10 16.20
N GLY A 15 -0.18 -13.26 16.81
CA GLY A 15 0.56 -14.53 16.87
C GLY A 15 1.50 -14.79 15.69
N ASP A 16 1.68 -13.82 14.79
CA ASP A 16 2.59 -13.92 13.65
C ASP A 16 4.04 -14.09 14.12
N LYS A 17 4.80 -14.90 13.40
CA LYS A 17 6.20 -15.16 13.69
C LYS A 17 7.10 -14.10 13.07
N PHE A 18 8.25 -13.89 13.69
CA PHE A 18 9.31 -13.05 13.16
C PHE A 18 10.54 -13.88 12.82
N TRP A 19 11.21 -13.52 11.73
CA TRP A 19 12.50 -14.10 11.36
C TRP A 19 13.54 -12.99 11.19
N LEU A 20 14.70 -13.19 11.80
CA LEU A 20 15.89 -12.39 11.55
C LEU A 20 16.45 -12.78 10.17
N ILE A 21 16.56 -11.80 9.28
CA ILE A 21 17.01 -12.00 7.89
C ILE A 21 18.36 -11.32 7.60
N ARG A 22 18.76 -10.36 8.45
CA ARG A 22 20.11 -9.77 8.56
C ARG A 22 20.36 -9.38 10.03
N ASP A 23 21.56 -8.93 10.37
CA ASP A 23 21.97 -8.63 11.75
C ASP A 23 21.02 -7.66 12.49
N ASP A 24 20.44 -6.71 11.77
CA ASP A 24 19.57 -5.64 12.28
C ASP A 24 18.14 -5.68 11.71
N LEU A 25 17.86 -6.56 10.74
CA LEU A 25 16.63 -6.59 9.97
C LEU A 25 15.83 -7.87 10.22
N ALA A 26 14.57 -7.71 10.60
CA ALA A 26 13.61 -8.78 10.78
C ALA A 26 12.40 -8.64 9.85
N VAL A 27 11.77 -9.77 9.54
CA VAL A 27 10.52 -9.84 8.77
C VAL A 27 9.46 -10.58 9.57
N CYS A 28 8.25 -10.05 9.59
CA CYS A 28 7.07 -10.69 10.13
C CYS A 28 6.44 -11.64 9.09
N GLU A 29 5.70 -12.65 9.54
CA GLU A 29 4.97 -13.60 8.68
C GLU A 29 4.02 -12.93 7.70
N ASN A 30 3.45 -11.79 8.08
CA ASN A 30 2.59 -10.97 7.24
C ASN A 30 3.32 -10.07 6.24
N GLY A 31 4.66 -10.15 6.16
CA GLY A 31 5.48 -9.40 5.21
C GLY A 31 6.09 -8.10 5.75
N ARG A 32 5.59 -7.56 6.88
CA ARG A 32 6.12 -6.31 7.45
C ARG A 32 7.58 -6.42 7.87
N ILE A 33 8.35 -5.37 7.61
CA ILE A 33 9.78 -5.30 7.91
C ILE A 33 10.04 -4.45 9.15
N PHE A 34 10.96 -4.93 9.99
CA PHE A 34 11.32 -4.31 11.27
C PHE A 34 12.83 -4.19 11.39
N ASP A 35 13.28 -3.09 11.98
CA ASP A 35 14.68 -2.89 12.35
C ASP A 35 14.84 -2.96 13.87
N TYR A 36 16.04 -3.34 14.33
CA TYR A 36 16.42 -3.19 15.72
C TYR A 36 16.91 -1.76 16.00
N ASP A 37 16.32 -1.10 16.99
CA ASP A 37 16.88 0.14 17.49
C ASP A 37 18.17 -0.09 18.32
N ASN A 38 18.81 1.01 18.73
CA ASN A 38 20.02 0.97 19.56
C ASN A 38 19.85 0.29 20.93
N LEU A 39 18.61 0.00 21.34
CA LEU A 39 18.25 -0.68 22.59
C LEU A 39 17.86 -2.15 22.35
N GLY A 40 17.94 -2.65 21.11
CA GLY A 40 17.58 -4.01 20.75
C GLY A 40 16.07 -4.26 20.67
N LYS A 41 15.26 -3.21 20.47
CA LYS A 41 13.80 -3.33 20.26
C LYS A 41 13.47 -3.32 18.77
N LEU A 42 12.53 -4.19 18.36
CA LEU A 42 11.97 -4.18 17.01
C LEU A 42 11.08 -2.94 16.80
N VAL A 43 11.35 -2.20 15.73
CA VAL A 43 10.60 -1.03 15.29
C VAL A 43 10.12 -1.28 13.86
N GLU A 44 8.82 -1.05 13.62
CA GLU A 44 8.23 -1.19 12.28
C GLU A 44 8.81 -0.16 11.33
N THR A 45 9.15 -0.58 10.12
CA THR A 45 9.74 0.27 9.08
C THR A 45 8.69 0.62 8.01
N GLN A 46 9.07 1.48 7.06
CA GLN A 46 8.26 1.77 5.88
C GLN A 46 8.30 0.69 4.79
N TYR A 47 8.95 -0.45 5.07
CA TYR A 47 9.20 -1.49 4.09
C TYR A 47 8.28 -2.70 4.27
N GLU A 48 7.92 -3.35 3.17
CA GLU A 48 7.12 -4.58 3.17
C GLU A 48 7.67 -5.60 2.18
N CYS A 49 7.72 -6.87 2.58
CA CYS A 49 8.00 -8.01 1.71
C CYS A 49 6.70 -8.50 1.07
N ILE A 50 6.61 -8.42 -0.26
CA ILE A 50 5.40 -8.76 -1.01
C ILE A 50 5.30 -10.26 -1.37
N LEU A 51 5.99 -11.13 -0.66
CA LEU A 51 5.90 -12.58 -0.85
C LEU A 51 4.74 -13.17 -0.05
N ASP A 52 3.90 -13.98 -0.71
CA ASP A 52 2.78 -14.66 -0.05
C ASP A 52 3.18 -15.61 1.08
N ASN A 53 4.42 -16.11 1.08
CA ASN A 53 4.90 -17.05 2.08
C ASN A 53 6.34 -16.75 2.50
N VAL A 54 6.47 -15.78 3.40
CA VAL A 54 7.74 -15.41 4.05
C VAL A 54 8.37 -16.62 4.78
N SER A 55 7.55 -17.43 5.45
CA SER A 55 8.04 -18.55 6.27
C SER A 55 8.84 -19.58 5.45
N LYS A 56 8.46 -19.83 4.19
CA LYS A 56 9.13 -20.77 3.27
C LYS A 56 10.16 -20.11 2.37
N ALA A 57 10.21 -18.78 2.32
CA ALA A 57 11.17 -18.06 1.49
C ALA A 57 12.56 -18.02 2.13
N SER A 58 13.61 -17.98 1.30
CA SER A 58 14.98 -17.72 1.74
C SER A 58 15.18 -16.23 2.04
N CYS A 59 16.17 -15.88 2.87
CA CYS A 59 16.57 -14.49 3.12
C CYS A 59 16.82 -13.73 1.83
N LYS A 60 17.58 -14.33 0.91
CA LYS A 60 17.86 -13.71 -0.41
C LYS A 60 16.57 -13.38 -1.17
N LYS A 61 15.57 -14.27 -1.13
CA LYS A 61 14.30 -14.05 -1.83
C LYS A 61 13.47 -12.98 -1.14
N ILE A 62 13.43 -12.99 0.20
CA ILE A 62 12.74 -11.96 1.01
C ILE A 62 13.32 -10.59 0.68
N LEU A 63 14.65 -10.42 0.84
CA LEU A 63 15.35 -9.16 0.58
C LEU A 63 15.11 -8.62 -0.84
N ALA A 64 15.10 -9.51 -1.85
CA ALA A 64 14.85 -9.12 -3.24
C ALA A 64 13.39 -8.71 -3.53
N ASN A 65 12.46 -8.94 -2.60
CA ASN A 65 11.04 -8.62 -2.73
C ASN A 65 10.57 -7.63 -1.64
N ILE A 66 11.50 -6.93 -0.98
CA ILE A 66 11.16 -5.81 -0.12
C ILE A 66 10.90 -4.57 -0.98
N ILE A 67 9.80 -3.87 -0.72
CA ILE A 67 9.46 -2.60 -1.35
C ILE A 67 9.38 -1.49 -0.30
N ASP A 68 9.65 -0.25 -0.71
CA ASP A 68 9.39 0.96 0.07
C ASP A 68 7.95 1.41 -0.17
N LEU A 69 7.14 1.45 0.89
CA LEU A 69 5.74 1.86 0.82
C LEU A 69 5.57 3.37 0.69
N LYS A 70 6.58 4.17 1.04
CA LYS A 70 6.51 5.64 1.07
C LYS A 70 7.00 6.30 -0.22
N ASN A 71 8.00 5.72 -0.86
CA ASN A 71 8.71 6.33 -1.99
C ASN A 71 8.43 5.60 -3.32
N ILE A 72 7.16 5.46 -3.68
CA ILE A 72 6.76 4.76 -4.92
C ILE A 72 6.63 5.76 -6.06
N ILE A 73 7.18 5.42 -7.23
CA ILE A 73 7.01 6.20 -8.47
C ILE A 73 6.35 5.33 -9.53
N ILE A 74 5.21 5.77 -10.07
CA ILE A 74 4.49 5.11 -11.17
C ILE A 74 4.06 6.17 -12.17
N ASP A 75 4.44 5.99 -13.44
CA ASP A 75 4.13 6.92 -14.54
C ASP A 75 4.46 8.39 -14.25
N GLY A 76 5.45 8.66 -13.39
CA GLY A 76 5.85 10.01 -12.99
C GLY A 76 5.13 10.58 -11.76
N TYR A 77 4.18 9.85 -11.19
CA TYR A 77 3.49 10.22 -9.95
C TYR A 77 4.19 9.64 -8.73
N PHE A 78 4.30 10.44 -7.67
CA PHE A 78 4.80 10.02 -6.37
C PHE A 78 3.65 9.49 -5.53
N ILE A 79 3.80 8.27 -5.01
CA ILE A 79 2.76 7.61 -4.23
C ILE A 79 3.33 7.17 -2.88
N ASP A 80 2.60 7.52 -1.82
CA ASP A 80 2.84 7.11 -0.43
C ASP A 80 1.68 6.23 0.03
N LEU A 81 1.93 4.94 0.23
CA LEU A 81 0.96 3.96 0.72
C LEU A 81 0.78 3.99 2.25
N ILE A 82 1.67 4.64 3.00
CA ILE A 82 1.53 4.81 4.44
C ILE A 82 0.50 5.90 4.72
N GLU A 83 0.65 7.04 4.05
CA GLU A 83 -0.25 8.20 4.19
C GLU A 83 -1.42 8.19 3.20
N HIS A 84 -1.45 7.21 2.29
CA HIS A 84 -2.39 7.10 1.17
C HIS A 84 -2.49 8.39 0.34
N THR A 85 -1.36 8.83 -0.22
CA THR A 85 -1.31 10.02 -1.08
C THR A 85 -0.70 9.77 -2.45
N ILE A 86 -1.17 10.51 -3.46
CA ILE A 86 -0.57 10.63 -4.78
C ILE A 86 -0.29 12.10 -5.06
N ASP A 87 0.98 12.44 -5.28
CA ASP A 87 1.50 13.82 -5.36
C ASP A 87 0.97 14.71 -4.22
N GLY A 88 0.91 14.15 -3.00
CA GLY A 88 0.41 14.82 -1.79
C GLY A 88 -1.11 14.87 -1.64
N ASN A 89 -1.88 14.42 -2.63
CA ASN A 89 -3.34 14.36 -2.57
C ASN A 89 -3.80 13.03 -1.99
N LYS A 90 -4.67 13.05 -0.97
CA LYS A 90 -5.19 11.84 -0.32
C LYS A 90 -6.10 11.02 -1.22
N PHE A 91 -5.93 9.71 -1.19
CA PHE A 91 -6.86 8.72 -1.70
C PHE A 91 -7.20 7.69 -0.61
N GLU A 92 -8.22 6.87 -0.81
CA GLU A 92 -8.62 5.85 0.15
C GLU A 92 -8.94 4.53 -0.56
N PHE A 93 -8.56 3.40 0.05
CA PHE A 93 -9.07 2.09 -0.36
C PHE A 93 -10.36 1.76 0.40
N SER A 94 -11.29 1.06 -0.25
CA SER A 94 -12.38 0.40 0.48
C SER A 94 -11.85 -0.73 1.36
N SER A 95 -12.63 -1.11 2.38
CA SER A 95 -12.22 -2.16 3.34
C SER A 95 -11.92 -3.52 2.69
N ASP A 96 -12.58 -3.82 1.57
CA ASP A 96 -12.36 -5.03 0.76
C ASP A 96 -11.25 -4.85 -0.29
N MET A 97 -10.60 -3.69 -0.32
CA MET A 97 -9.52 -3.32 -1.23
C MET A 97 -9.90 -3.40 -2.72
N ASN A 98 -11.18 -3.32 -3.06
CA ASN A 98 -11.67 -3.37 -4.44
C ASN A 98 -11.96 -2.00 -5.05
N LEU A 99 -12.05 -0.95 -4.24
CA LEU A 99 -12.36 0.40 -4.69
C LEU A 99 -11.27 1.38 -4.26
N ILE A 100 -10.99 2.36 -5.10
CA ILE A 100 -10.15 3.53 -4.78
C ILE A 100 -11.01 4.78 -4.84
N LYS A 101 -11.09 5.53 -3.74
CA LYS A 101 -11.75 6.84 -3.68
C LYS A 101 -10.70 7.93 -3.81
N TYR A 102 -10.91 8.87 -4.72
CA TYR A 102 -9.96 9.95 -4.97
C TYR A 102 -10.65 11.14 -5.64
N LYS A 103 -10.43 12.36 -5.13
CA LYS A 103 -10.96 13.63 -5.68
C LYS A 103 -12.45 13.60 -6.08
N GLY A 104 -13.31 12.98 -5.25
CA GLY A 104 -14.75 12.90 -5.53
C GLY A 104 -15.15 11.83 -6.55
N TYR A 105 -14.23 10.95 -6.93
CA TYR A 105 -14.47 9.79 -7.80
C TYR A 105 -14.18 8.48 -7.07
N VAL A 106 -14.75 7.41 -7.60
CA VAL A 106 -14.45 6.03 -7.19
C VAL A 106 -14.06 5.21 -8.41
N ALA A 107 -12.91 4.54 -8.31
CA ALA A 107 -12.46 3.56 -9.30
C ALA A 107 -12.70 2.14 -8.76
N ASN A 108 -13.34 1.30 -9.57
CA ASN A 108 -13.53 -0.12 -9.25
C ASN A 108 -12.37 -0.92 -9.85
N LEU A 109 -11.59 -1.60 -9.00
CA LEU A 109 -10.43 -2.37 -9.43
C LEU A 109 -10.81 -3.65 -10.17
N ASN A 110 -12.02 -4.17 -10.01
CA ASN A 110 -12.49 -5.36 -10.73
C ASN A 110 -12.98 -5.02 -12.15
N THR A 111 -13.66 -3.89 -12.34
CA THR A 111 -14.22 -3.48 -13.65
C THR A 111 -13.36 -2.45 -14.38
N LEU A 112 -12.42 -1.81 -13.68
CA LEU A 112 -11.61 -0.67 -14.13
C LEU A 112 -12.43 0.57 -14.50
N GLU A 113 -13.69 0.61 -14.08
CA GLU A 113 -14.57 1.76 -14.30
C GLU A 113 -14.33 2.83 -13.24
N ILE A 114 -14.43 4.09 -13.67
CA ILE A 114 -14.35 5.26 -12.79
C ILE A 114 -15.69 5.97 -12.81
N ALA A 115 -16.30 6.17 -11.64
CA ALA A 115 -17.57 6.87 -11.47
C ALA A 115 -17.41 8.07 -10.53
N GLY A 116 -18.15 9.14 -10.78
CA GLY A 116 -18.27 10.25 -9.84
C GLY A 116 -19.07 9.82 -8.61
N LEU A 117 -18.65 10.25 -7.42
CA LEU A 117 -19.42 10.05 -6.21
C LEU A 117 -20.61 11.02 -6.18
N PRO A 118 -21.76 10.62 -5.61
CA PRO A 118 -22.84 11.54 -5.30
C PRO A 118 -22.31 12.70 -4.45
N GLN A 119 -22.62 13.93 -4.86
CA GLN A 119 -22.24 15.13 -4.12
C GLN A 119 -23.43 15.61 -3.30
N GLU A 120 -23.28 15.65 -1.99
CA GLU A 120 -24.24 16.31 -1.12
C GLU A 120 -23.97 17.82 -1.13
N MET A 121 -25.01 18.61 -1.34
CA MET A 121 -24.94 20.07 -1.23
C MET A 121 -25.07 20.45 0.24
N GLU A 122 -24.14 21.26 0.73
CA GLU A 122 -24.26 21.84 2.06
C GLU A 122 -24.95 23.21 1.97
N LYS A 123 -25.94 23.46 2.82
CA LYS A 123 -26.60 24.77 2.89
C LYS A 123 -25.94 25.60 4.00
N VAL A 124 -25.27 26.69 3.63
CA VAL A 124 -24.65 27.63 4.56
C VAL A 124 -25.36 28.97 4.43
N GLY A 125 -26.24 29.28 5.39
CA GLY A 125 -27.15 30.43 5.27
C GLY A 125 -28.16 30.22 4.14
N ASP A 126 -28.18 31.13 3.17
CA ASP A 126 -29.02 31.04 1.96
C ASP A 126 -28.26 30.48 0.74
N GLU A 127 -26.96 30.16 0.89
CA GLU A 127 -26.13 29.64 -0.19
C GLU A 127 -26.06 28.12 -0.15
N LEU A 128 -26.12 27.49 -1.34
CA LEU A 128 -25.81 26.09 -1.53
C LEU A 128 -24.35 25.99 -1.96
N ILE A 129 -23.52 25.41 -1.09
CA ILE A 129 -22.11 25.19 -1.35
C ILE A 129 -21.95 23.75 -1.84
N LEU A 130 -21.36 23.62 -3.02
CA LEU A 130 -20.88 22.34 -3.53
C LEU A 130 -19.43 22.14 -3.07
N PRO A 131 -19.03 20.92 -2.71
CA PRO A 131 -17.62 20.61 -2.50
C PRO A 131 -16.82 20.93 -3.77
N ASP A 132 -15.62 21.49 -3.61
CA ASP A 132 -14.71 21.83 -4.71
C ASP A 132 -14.04 20.56 -5.27
N PHE A 133 -14.83 19.72 -5.94
CA PHE A 133 -14.35 18.55 -6.66
C PHE A 133 -14.35 18.81 -8.18
N PRO A 134 -13.42 18.18 -8.92
CA PRO A 134 -13.47 18.21 -10.37
C PRO A 134 -14.82 17.71 -10.87
N GLN A 135 -15.48 18.50 -11.73
CA GLN A 135 -16.79 18.13 -12.28
C GLN A 135 -16.68 17.17 -13.48
N ARG A 136 -15.46 16.96 -13.99
CA ARG A 136 -15.17 16.09 -15.13
C ARG A 136 -13.85 15.35 -14.91
N LEU A 137 -13.79 14.13 -15.41
CA LEU A 137 -12.55 13.37 -15.57
C LEU A 137 -11.73 14.01 -16.69
N ASP A 138 -10.79 14.87 -16.31
CA ASP A 138 -9.78 15.39 -17.24
C ASP A 138 -8.63 14.38 -17.44
N GLU A 139 -7.76 14.65 -18.41
CA GLU A 139 -6.64 13.75 -18.74
C GLU A 139 -5.68 13.53 -17.57
N ASN A 140 -5.48 14.54 -16.72
CA ASN A 140 -4.56 14.44 -15.59
C ASN A 140 -5.14 13.53 -14.52
N LEU A 141 -6.42 13.68 -14.19
CA LEU A 141 -7.12 12.85 -13.23
C LEU A 141 -7.21 11.39 -13.70
N ILE A 142 -7.41 11.17 -15.01
CA ILE A 142 -7.37 9.83 -15.60
C ILE A 142 -5.99 9.20 -15.40
N ARG A 143 -4.90 9.95 -15.63
CA ARG A 143 -3.53 9.45 -15.44
C ARG A 143 -3.20 9.17 -13.97
N GLU A 144 -3.66 10.01 -13.05
CA GLU A 144 -3.55 9.76 -11.60
C GLU A 144 -4.26 8.44 -11.23
N PHE A 145 -5.49 8.23 -11.71
CA PHE A 145 -6.20 6.96 -11.51
C PHE A 145 -5.47 5.77 -12.15
N GLN A 146 -4.92 5.91 -13.35
CA GLN A 146 -4.13 4.85 -13.98
C GLN A 146 -2.91 4.48 -13.14
N ALA A 147 -2.21 5.45 -12.54
CA ALA A 147 -1.08 5.20 -11.65
C ALA A 147 -1.53 4.45 -10.38
N LEU A 148 -2.65 4.86 -9.76
CA LEU A 148 -3.23 4.19 -8.59
C LEU A 148 -3.73 2.77 -8.90
N ILE A 149 -4.35 2.56 -10.06
CA ILE A 149 -4.78 1.23 -10.51
C ILE A 149 -3.55 0.35 -10.75
N LYS A 150 -2.53 0.84 -11.46
CA LYS A 150 -1.26 0.13 -11.66
C LYS A 150 -0.58 -0.21 -10.35
N LEU A 151 -0.63 0.66 -9.35
CA LEU A 151 -0.13 0.37 -8.00
C LEU A 151 -0.84 -0.83 -7.38
N ALA A 152 -2.18 -0.83 -7.40
CA ALA A 152 -2.98 -1.94 -6.87
C ALA A 152 -2.64 -3.26 -7.58
N PHE A 153 -2.55 -3.23 -8.92
CA PHE A 153 -2.16 -4.40 -9.69
C PHE A 153 -0.66 -4.73 -9.62
N ARG A 154 0.21 -3.82 -9.18
CA ARG A 154 1.62 -4.15 -8.91
C ARG A 154 1.74 -5.12 -7.73
N LYS A 155 0.79 -5.07 -6.78
CA LYS A 155 0.62 -6.11 -5.76
C LYS A 155 0.33 -7.48 -6.38
N ASP A 156 -0.31 -7.51 -7.56
CA ASP A 156 -0.68 -8.72 -8.31
C ASP A 156 0.27 -9.07 -9.47
N CYS A 157 1.14 -8.18 -9.95
CA CYS A 157 2.11 -8.50 -11.00
C CYS A 157 3.21 -9.49 -10.53
N ASN A 158 3.35 -9.66 -9.21
CA ASN A 158 4.12 -10.77 -8.63
C ASN A 158 3.26 -12.01 -8.28
N LYS A 159 1.94 -11.95 -8.48
CA LYS A 159 0.98 -13.05 -8.29
C LYS A 159 0.52 -13.73 -9.58
N ILE A 160 1.13 -13.43 -10.73
CA ILE A 160 0.93 -14.27 -11.92
C ILE A 160 1.84 -15.51 -11.79
N LYS A 161 1.33 -16.54 -11.14
CA LYS A 161 1.70 -17.93 -11.41
C LYS A 161 0.43 -18.70 -11.77
N LEU A 162 0.33 -19.05 -13.05
CA LEU A 162 -0.30 -20.29 -13.48
C LEU A 162 0.36 -21.48 -12.76
#